data_AF-A0A521SJ89-F1
#
_entry.id   AF-A0A521SJ89-F1
#
_cell.length_a   1.000
_cell.length_b   1.000
_cell.length_c   1.000
_cell.angle_alpha   90.00
_cell.angle_beta   90.00
_cell.angle_gamma   90.00
#
_symmetry.space_group_name_H-M   'P 1'
#
loop_
_entity.id
_entity.type
_entity.pdbx_description
1 polymer ?
#
loop_
_entity_poly.entity_id
_entity_poly.type
_entity_poly.pdbx_seq_one_letter_code
_entity_poly.pdbx_strand_id
1 'polypeptide(L)' 'MGRPTRSADREALGEEVKIVDQVAIVTGSGSGLGRAMALALAREETKILIAEVREDEGKKVLKEIEALGS' A
#
# COMPACT_ATOMS: atom_id res chain seq x y z
N MET A 1 -11.57 -34.16 -5.37
CA MET A 1 -12.02 -32.97 -4.60
C MET A 1 -11.19 -31.80 -5.11
N GLY A 2 -11.79 -30.91 -5.91
CA GLY A 2 -11.06 -29.85 -6.62
C GLY A 2 -10.56 -28.76 -5.67
N ARG A 3 -9.40 -28.16 -5.97
CA ARG A 3 -8.94 -26.97 -5.25
C ARG A 3 -9.96 -25.85 -5.49
N PRO A 4 -10.40 -25.13 -4.46
CA PRO A 4 -11.29 -23.98 -4.65
C PRO A 4 -10.61 -22.98 -5.59
N THR A 5 -11.42 -22.40 -6.48
CA THR A 5 -10.98 -21.37 -7.43
C THR A 5 -10.95 -20.03 -6.71
N ARG A 6 -10.02 -19.14 -7.11
CA ARG A 6 -9.88 -17.78 -6.53
C ARG A 6 -11.19 -16.97 -6.48
N SER A 7 -12.15 -17.31 -7.34
CA SER A 7 -13.47 -16.69 -7.40
C SER A 7 -14.35 -17.07 -6.21
N ALA A 8 -14.35 -18.34 -5.79
CA ALA A 8 -15.16 -18.83 -4.68
C ALA A 8 -14.60 -18.38 -3.31
N ASP A 9 -13.26 -18.23 -3.22
CA ASP A 9 -12.60 -17.75 -1.99
C ASP A 9 -12.89 -16.26 -1.73
N ARG A 10 -13.06 -15.44 -2.78
CA ARG A 10 -13.34 -13.99 -2.67
C ARG A 10 -14.75 -13.69 -2.16
N GLU A 11 -15.74 -14.53 -2.44
CA GLU A 11 -17.11 -14.38 -1.92
C GLU A 11 -17.20 -14.69 -0.41
N ALA A 12 -16.27 -15.49 0.12
CA ALA A 12 -16.23 -15.88 1.53
C ALA A 12 -15.48 -14.88 2.43
N LEU A 13 -14.69 -13.98 1.84
CA LEU A 13 -14.05 -12.85 2.51
C LEU A 13 -15.02 -11.67 2.37
N GLY A 14 -15.38 -11.00 3.47
CA GLY A 14 -16.41 -9.94 3.50
C GLY A 14 -16.17 -8.77 2.54
N GLU A 15 -17.02 -7.73 2.62
CA GLU A 15 -16.99 -6.57 1.71
C GLU A 15 -15.57 -6.10 1.35
N GLU A 16 -15.34 -5.86 0.06
CA GLU A 16 -14.08 -5.36 -0.47
C GLU A 16 -13.76 -4.01 0.19
N VAL A 17 -12.73 -3.99 1.04
CA VAL A 17 -12.31 -2.79 1.76
C VAL A 17 -11.68 -1.83 0.75
N LYS A 18 -12.41 -0.74 0.44
CA LYS A 18 -11.90 0.36 -0.38
C LYS A 18 -11.19 1.38 0.50
N ILE A 19 -10.00 1.78 0.09
CA ILE A 19 -9.15 2.76 0.78
C ILE A 19 -9.03 4.11 0.05
N VAL A 20 -9.75 4.25 -1.07
CA VAL A 20 -9.84 5.49 -1.85
C VAL A 20 -10.27 6.67 -0.98
N ASP A 21 -9.70 7.85 -1.22
CA ASP A 21 -9.94 9.10 -0.47
C ASP A 21 -9.63 9.03 1.04
N GLN A 22 -8.94 7.98 1.48
CA GLN A 22 -8.45 7.89 2.86
C GLN A 22 -7.03 8.46 3.00
N VAL A 23 -6.60 8.60 4.25
CA VAL A 23 -5.21 8.89 4.58
C VAL A 23 -4.57 7.64 5.16
N ALA A 24 -3.44 7.22 4.61
CA ALA A 24 -2.65 6.11 5.12
C ALA A 24 -1.32 6.60 5.69
N ILE A 25 -0.98 6.12 6.89
CA ILE A 25 0.32 6.36 7.53
C ILE A 25 1.10 5.05 7.53
N VAL A 26 2.29 5.05 6.93
CA VAL A 26 3.12 3.85 6.84
C VAL A 26 4.41 4.05 7.62
N THR A 27 4.52 3.37 8.76
CA THR A 27 5.72 3.33 9.60
C THR A 27 6.74 2.33 9.07
N GLY A 28 8.04 2.63 9.17
CA GLY A 28 9.10 1.75 8.62
C GLY A 28 9.02 1.65 7.10
N SER A 29 8.62 2.75 6.45
CA SER A 29 8.34 2.81 5.01
C SER A 29 9.59 2.88 4.14
N GLY A 30 10.79 3.02 4.71
CA GLY A 30 12.04 3.14 3.94
C GLY A 30 12.47 1.87 3.21
N SER A 31 12.00 0.68 3.64
CA SER A 31 12.42 -0.60 3.04
C SER A 31 11.40 -1.73 3.22
N GLY A 32 11.71 -2.90 2.64
CA GLY A 32 10.97 -4.15 2.85
C GLY A 32 9.45 -4.04 2.61
N LEU A 33 8.67 -4.59 3.54
CA LEU A 33 7.22 -4.58 3.47
C LEU A 33 6.63 -3.17 3.59
N GLY A 34 7.19 -2.32 4.45
CA GLY A 34 6.71 -0.94 4.62
C GLY A 34 6.79 -0.16 3.32
N ARG A 35 7.92 -0.24 2.60
CA ARG A 35 8.06 0.35 1.26
C ARG A 35 7.06 -0.24 0.27
N ALA A 36 6.94 -1.57 0.23
CA ALA A 36 6.02 -2.23 -0.69
C ALA A 36 4.56 -1.81 -0.45
N MET A 37 4.16 -1.68 0.81
CA MET A 37 2.83 -1.20 1.19
C MET A 37 2.63 0.27 0.80
N ALA A 38 3.59 1.14 1.09
CA ALA A 38 3.51 2.55 0.71
C ALA A 38 3.31 2.74 -0.80
N LEU A 39 4.05 1.98 -1.62
CA LEU A 39 3.92 2.02 -3.08
C LEU A 39 2.60 1.41 -3.58
N ALA A 40 2.09 0.37 -2.91
CA ALA A 40 0.81 -0.23 -3.27
C ALA A 40 -0.34 0.74 -2.97
N LEU A 41 -0.34 1.32 -1.77
CA LEU A 41 -1.34 2.30 -1.34
C LEU A 41 -1.31 3.57 -2.21
N ALA A 42 -0.13 3.98 -2.69
CA ALA A 42 0.02 5.18 -3.51
C ALA A 42 -0.73 5.10 -4.85
N ARG A 43 -1.06 3.89 -5.30
CA ARG A 43 -1.80 3.65 -6.54
C ARG A 43 -3.31 3.73 -6.37
N GLU A 44 -3.81 3.82 -5.14
CA GLU A 44 -5.23 3.68 -4.79
C GLU A 44 -5.89 5.03 -4.45
N GLU A 45 -5.50 6.12 -5.12
CA GLU A 45 -6.06 7.49 -4.91
C GLU A 45 -6.10 7.91 -3.41
N THR A 46 -5.08 7.48 -2.67
CA THR A 46 -4.98 7.63 -1.20
C THR A 46 -3.87 8.61 -0.86
N LYS A 47 -4.11 9.53 0.08
CA LYS A 47 -3.04 10.39 0.61
C LYS A 47 -2.14 9.60 1.53
N ILE A 48 -0.83 9.66 1.32
CA ILE A 48 0.14 8.86 2.09
C ILE A 48 1.10 9.72 2.88
N LEU A 49 1.31 9.32 4.14
CA LEU A 49 2.40 9.79 4.99
C LEU A 49 3.46 8.69 5.15
N ILE A 50 4.70 9.03 4.81
CA ILE A 50 5.89 8.20 4.98
C ILE A 50 6.49 8.47 6.36
N ALA A 51 6.29 7.54 7.30
CA ALA A 51 6.88 7.59 8.64
C ALA A 51 8.11 6.67 8.69
N GLU A 52 9.29 7.25 8.50
CA GLU A 52 10.56 6.53 8.49
C GLU A 52 11.59 7.26 9.37
N VAL A 53 12.36 6.51 10.16
CA VAL A 53 13.40 7.04 11.06
C VAL A 53 14.61 7.49 10.24
N ARG A 54 14.93 6.76 9.18
CA ARG A 54 16.02 7.07 8.25
C ARG A 54 15.52 7.95 7.11
N GLU A 55 15.62 9.26 7.31
CA GLU A 55 15.07 10.27 6.39
C GLU A 55 15.54 10.09 4.93
N ASP A 56 16.76 9.64 4.70
CA ASP A 56 17.30 9.39 3.36
C ASP A 56 16.59 8.23 2.64
N GLU A 57 16.21 7.19 3.37
CA GLU A 57 15.42 6.07 2.84
C GLU A 57 13.98 6.49 2.59
N GLY A 58 13.38 7.23 3.53
CA GLY A 58 12.04 7.81 3.36
C GLY A 58 11.95 8.73 2.12
N LYS A 59 12.95 9.59 1.91
CA LYS A 59 13.02 10.47 0.73
C LYS A 59 13.16 9.71 -0.59
N LYS A 60 13.85 8.57 -0.61
CA LYS A 60 13.93 7.72 -1.81
C LYS A 60 12.54 7.16 -2.15
N VAL A 61 11.83 6.65 -1.16
CA VAL A 61 10.47 6.11 -1.34
C VAL A 61 9.48 7.21 -1.72
N LEU A 62 9.59 8.41 -1.14
CA LEU A 62 8.78 9.56 -1.54
C LEU A 62 8.90 9.84 -3.04
N LYS A 63 10.14 9.89 -3.58
CA LYS A 63 10.35 10.10 -5.01
C LYS A 63 9.75 8.99 -5.88
N GLU A 64 9.76 7.75 -5.40
CA GLU A 64 9.13 6.64 -6.09
C GLU A 64 7.60 6.78 -6.11
N ILE A 65 7.00 7.27 -5.01
CA ILE A 65 5.56 7.56 -4.92
C ILE A 65 5.17 8.72 -5.83
N GLU A 66 5.93 9.83 -5.80
CA GLU A 66 5.72 10.97 -6.69
C GLU A 66 5.78 10.56 -8.17
N ALA A 67 6.68 9.63 -8.52
CA ALA A 67 6.78 9.08 -9.87
C ALA A 67 5.56 8.22 -10.28
N LEU A 68 4.74 7.76 -9.33
CA LEU A 68 3.46 7.09 -9.60
C LEU A 68 2.30 8.08 -9.82
N GLY A 69 2.53 9.38 -9.60
CA GLY A 69 1.50 10.42 -9.73
C GLY A 69 0.66 10.66 -8.47
N SER A 70 1.15 10.19 -7.31
CA SER A 70 0.57 10.43 -5.97
C SER A 70 1.42 11.44 -5.19
#